data_AF-A0A660U9X7-F1
#
_entry.id   AF-A0A660U9X7-F1
#
_cell.length_a   1.000
_cell.length_b   1.000
_cell.length_c   1.000
_cell.angle_alpha   90.00
_cell.angle_beta   90.00
_cell.angle_gamma   90.00
#
_symmetry.space_group_name_H-M   'P 1'
#
loop_
_entity.id
_entity.type
_entity.pdbx_description
1 polymer ?
#
loop_
_entity_poly.entity_id
_entity_poly.type
_entity_poly.pdbx_seq_one_letter_code
_entity_poly.pdbx_strand_id
1 'polypeptide(L)' 'MERLAIEGGEPVRKRPLPSGKKVGEEELEELRKVIESGNLFRGEKVREFEERFA' A
#
# COMPACT_ATOMS: atom_id res chain seq x y z
N MET A 1 -20.58 -33.42 -2.24
CA MET A 1 -19.70 -32.24 -2.36
C MET A 1 -20.58 -31.01 -2.34
N GLU A 2 -20.20 -29.99 -1.59
CA GLU A 2 -20.91 -28.71 -1.60
C GLU A 2 -20.65 -27.98 -2.92
N ARG A 3 -21.64 -27.26 -3.45
CA ARG A 3 -21.54 -26.58 -4.75
C ARG A 3 -20.58 -25.39 -4.64
N LEU A 4 -19.73 -25.18 -5.64
CA LEU A 4 -18.82 -24.03 -5.63
C LEU A 4 -19.59 -22.72 -5.75
N ALA A 5 -19.08 -21.67 -5.12
CA ALA A 5 -19.69 -20.33 -5.20
C ALA A 5 -19.77 -19.81 -6.65
N ILE A 6 -18.78 -20.12 -7.47
CA ILE A 6 -18.77 -19.80 -8.91
C ILE A 6 -19.87 -20.52 -9.71
N GLU A 7 -20.44 -21.60 -9.16
CA GLU A 7 -21.55 -22.36 -9.74
C GLU A 7 -22.89 -22.03 -9.05
N GLY A 8 -22.95 -21.03 -8.17
CA GLY A 8 -24.16 -20.65 -7.43
C GLY A 8 -24.31 -21.33 -6.06
N GLY A 9 -23.24 -21.91 -5.51
CA GLY A 9 -23.17 -22.29 -4.09
C GLY A 9 -22.90 -21.10 -3.17
N GLU A 10 -22.97 -21.32 -1.86
CA GLU A 10 -22.77 -20.24 -0.89
C GLU A 10 -21.29 -19.87 -0.78
N PRO A 11 -20.91 -18.58 -0.91
CA PRO A 11 -19.52 -18.17 -0.74
C PRO A 11 -19.02 -18.44 0.68
N VAL A 12 -17.88 -19.11 0.81
CA VAL A 12 -17.18 -19.30 2.09
C VAL A 12 -16.86 -17.93 2.73
N ARG A 13 -16.57 -16.93 1.90
CA ARG A 13 -16.18 -15.60 2.33
C ARG A 13 -17.33 -14.60 2.18
N LYS A 14 -17.76 -14.03 3.30
CA LYS A 14 -18.92 -13.12 3.35
C LYS A 14 -18.59 -11.64 3.10
N ARG A 15 -17.32 -11.30 2.94
CA ARG A 15 -16.86 -9.91 2.75
C ARG A 15 -15.90 -9.83 1.55
N PRO A 16 -15.76 -8.68 0.88
CA PRO A 16 -14.78 -8.47 -0.20
C PRO A 16 -13.33 -8.65 0.25
N LEU A 17 -12.41 -8.89 -0.69
CA LEU A 17 -10.98 -8.99 -0.34
C LEU A 17 -10.55 -7.61 0.17
N PRO A 18 -9.63 -7.53 1.15
CA PRO A 18 -9.11 -6.23 1.56
C PRO A 18 -8.63 -5.48 0.31
N SER A 19 -9.10 -4.25 0.14
CA SER A 19 -8.54 -3.37 -0.88
C SER A 19 -7.08 -3.12 -0.51
N GLY A 20 -6.15 -3.39 -1.42
CA GLY A 20 -4.72 -3.18 -1.21
C GLY A 20 -4.33 -1.70 -1.18
N LYS A 21 -5.03 -0.85 -0.42
CA LYS A 21 -4.66 0.54 -0.21
C LYS A 21 -3.38 0.55 0.62
N LYS A 22 -2.25 0.67 -0.08
CA LYS A 22 -0.89 0.67 0.49
C LYS A 22 -0.41 2.07 0.91
N VAL A 23 -1.26 3.09 0.79
CA VAL A 23 -0.92 4.50 0.98
C VAL A 23 -2.02 5.15 1.81
N GLY A 24 -1.66 5.70 2.97
CA GLY A 24 -2.49 6.49 3.86
C GLY A 24 -1.95 7.92 4.02
N GLU A 25 -2.38 8.61 5.08
CA GLU A 25 -1.99 10.01 5.33
C GLU A 25 -0.49 10.15 5.61
N GLU A 26 0.12 9.17 6.29
CA GLU A 26 1.55 9.19 6.60
C GLU A 26 2.40 9.17 5.32
N GLU A 27 2.08 8.30 4.36
CA GLU A 27 2.78 8.28 3.07
C GLU A 27 2.54 9.57 2.27
N LEU A 28 1.36 10.17 2.35
CA LEU A 28 1.05 11.44 1.67
C LEU A 28 1.83 12.62 2.27
N GLU A 29 2.05 12.63 3.58
CA GLU A 29 2.87 13.64 4.25
C GLU A 29 4.33 13.57 3.78
N GLU A 30 4.89 12.36 3.70
CA GLU A 30 6.25 12.16 3.21
C GLU A 30 6.40 12.58 1.74
N LEU A 31 5.38 12.31 0.91
CA LEU A 31 5.35 12.80 -0.47
C LEU A 31 5.31 14.33 -0.56
N ARG A 32 4.54 15.00 0.30
CA ARG A 32 4.51 16.48 0.36
C ARG A 32 5.90 17.04 0.64
N LYS A 33 6.61 16.50 1.64
CA LYS A 33 7.97 16.95 2.01
C LYS A 33 8.93 16.85 0.82
N VAL A 34 8.86 15.75 0.07
CA VAL A 34 9.68 15.55 -1.14
C VAL A 34 9.34 16.56 -2.23
N ILE A 35 8.06 16.83 -2.48
CA ILE A 35 7.62 17.82 -3.46
C ILE A 35 8.09 19.23 -3.08
N GLU A 36 7.91 19.63 -1.82
CA GLU A 36 8.31 20.94 -1.31
C GLU A 36 9.84 21.13 -1.35
N SER A 37 10.62 20.06 -1.16
CA SER A 37 12.09 20.09 -1.27
C SER A 37 12.60 20.30 -2.70
N GLY A 38 11.79 20.01 -3.72
CA GLY A 38 12.20 20.01 -5.13
C GLY A 38 13.14 18.87 -5.53
N ASN A 39 13.62 18.03 -4.60
CA ASN A 39 14.50 16.91 -4.89
C ASN A 39 13.72 15.59 -4.89
N LEU A 40 13.15 15.26 -6.05
CA LEU A 40 12.22 14.13 -6.21
C LEU A 40 12.90 12.75 -6.36
N PHE A 41 14.22 12.71 -6.50
CA PHE A 41 14.95 11.49 -6.83
C PHE A 41 15.80 11.02 -5.63
N ARG A 42 17.11 10.87 -5.78
CA ARG A 42 18.01 10.47 -4.69
C ARG A 42 18.24 11.65 -3.73
N GLY A 43 17.22 11.92 -2.92
CA GLY A 43 17.22 12.94 -1.88
C GLY A 43 17.30 12.35 -0.47
N GLU A 44 16.92 13.18 0.50
CA GLU A 44 17.00 12.86 1.92
C GLU A 44 16.29 11.55 2.29
N LYS A 45 15.11 11.30 1.74
CA LYS A 45 14.34 10.07 2.04
C LYS A 45 15.04 8.78 1.63
N VAL A 46 15.83 8.81 0.54
CA VAL A 46 16.64 7.64 0.14
C VAL A 46 17.78 7.43 1.12
N ARG A 47 18.46 8.50 1.54
CA ARG A 47 19.53 8.43 2.54
C ARG A 47 19.01 7.88 3.88
N GLU A 48 17.89 8.41 4.38
CA GLU A 48 17.25 7.93 5.61
C GLU A 48 16.90 6.43 5.53
N PHE A 49 16.39 5.98 4.38
CA PHE A 49 16.10 4.57 4.16
C PHE A 49 17.38 3.72 4.18
N GLU A 50 18.42 4.13 3.45
CA GLU A 50 19.71 3.43 3.42
C GLU A 50 20.33 3.35 4.82
N GLU A 51 20.33 4.42 5.60
CA GLU A 51 20.84 4.44 6.98
C GLU A 51 20.08 3.51 7.93
N ARG A 52 18.77 3.32 7.70
CA ARG A 52 17.92 2.48 8.55
C ARG A 52 18.02 0.98 8.24
N PHE A 53 18.41 0.63 7.02
CA PHE A 53 18.29 -0.74 6.50
C PHE A 53 19.59 -1.31 5.91
N ALA A 54 20.70 -0.57 5.95
CA ALA A 54 22.06 -1.07 5.67
C ALA A 54 22.73 -1.64 6.93
#